data_AF-A0A953MFM8-F1
#
_entry.id   AF-A0A953MFM8-F1
#
_cell.length_a   1.000
_cell.length_b   1.000
_cell.length_c   1.000
_cell.angle_alpha   90.00
_cell.angle_beta   90.00
_cell.angle_gamma   90.00
#
_symmetry.space_group_name_H-M   'P 1'
#
loop_
_entity.id
_entity.type
_entity.pdbx_description
1 polymer ?
#
loop_
_entity_poly.entity_id
_entity_poly.type
_entity_poly.pdbx_seq_one_letter_code
_entity_poly.pdbx_strand_id
1 'polypeptide(L)'
;MKKNIMMLFLVSLLGVSQIFGQREKLLSADGDQFISSAIGVTIGGSFIVTGTFQASPTERLDNLITRVYNSAKLPYLSQVRDMDSFQRINEEVENYALRDIKLKRFSGEVLTIDLLKFRMTGDFKHNPYLENDDVIIFPAYDEETNFVEISGAINVESPYTFQFVEGDKLSDAILFAQGINTAYERVDSAEISRLSYDGKTEEKILVKISDDYDLEAGDRIRILAKTTDKKAYSVEVRGEVNKEGIIYITKDNTTVAEVI
;
A
#
# COMPACT_ATOMS: atom_id res chain seq x y z
N MET A 1 20.31 82.31 25.61
CA MET A 1 21.22 81.42 26.38
C MET A 1 20.49 80.15 26.76
N LYS A 2 21.15 78.98 26.63
CA LYS A 2 20.69 77.55 26.75
C LYS A 2 19.99 77.02 25.49
N LYS A 3 20.59 76.29 24.53
CA LYS A 3 21.31 74.97 24.45
C LYS A 3 20.44 73.74 24.81
N ASN A 4 20.18 72.89 23.79
CA ASN A 4 19.91 71.43 23.79
C ASN A 4 20.36 70.95 22.39
N ILE A 5 21.57 70.42 22.15
CA ILE A 5 22.13 69.09 22.42
C ILE A 5 21.28 67.95 21.83
N MET A 6 21.74 67.50 20.65
CA MET A 6 21.34 66.31 19.90
C MET A 6 22.04 65.09 20.51
N MET A 7 21.27 64.12 21.01
CA MET A 7 21.76 62.91 21.65
C MET A 7 21.85 61.77 20.64
N LEU A 8 23.08 61.31 20.39
CA LEU A 8 23.43 60.14 19.59
C LEU A 8 23.17 58.87 20.43
N PHE A 9 22.37 57.93 19.93
CA PHE A 9 22.19 56.61 20.55
C PHE A 9 23.36 55.69 20.17
N LEU A 10 24.20 55.38 21.15
CA LEU A 10 25.23 54.34 21.09
C LEU A 10 24.67 53.10 21.79
N VAL A 11 24.08 52.16 21.03
CA VAL A 11 23.64 50.87 21.60
C VAL A 11 24.83 49.92 21.61
N SER A 12 25.15 49.46 22.83
CA SER A 12 26.28 48.65 23.22
C SER A 12 26.30 47.25 22.57
N LEU A 13 27.41 46.96 21.91
CA LEU A 13 27.82 45.66 21.37
C LEU A 13 28.41 44.77 22.50
N LEU A 14 27.61 44.34 23.47
CA LEU A 14 28.07 43.50 24.60
C LEU A 14 27.07 42.37 24.95
N GLY A 15 26.50 41.73 23.92
CA GLY A 15 25.51 40.65 24.10
C GLY A 15 25.73 39.35 23.32
N VAL A 16 26.81 39.23 22.53
CA VAL A 16 26.97 38.08 21.60
C VAL A 16 28.00 37.04 22.07
N SER A 17 28.90 37.38 23.00
CA SER A 17 29.97 36.46 23.45
C SER A 17 29.56 35.45 24.53
N GLN A 18 28.45 35.67 25.25
CA GLN A 18 27.97 34.74 26.28
C GLN A 18 27.18 33.54 25.70
N ILE A 19 26.58 33.69 24.52
CA ILE A 19 25.78 32.64 23.87
C ILE A 19 26.68 31.58 23.19
N PHE A 20 27.90 31.95 22.78
CA PHE A 20 28.84 31.00 22.18
C PHE A 20 29.57 30.12 23.21
N GLY A 21 29.92 30.66 24.39
CA GLY A 21 30.62 29.90 25.43
C GLY A 21 29.77 28.83 26.13
N GLN A 22 28.44 29.00 26.15
CA GLN A 22 27.52 27.97 26.68
C GLN A 22 27.29 26.83 25.68
N ARG A 23 27.43 27.09 24.37
CA ARG A 23 27.25 26.08 23.32
C ARG A 23 28.38 25.05 23.29
N GLU A 24 29.63 25.46 23.57
CA GLU A 24 30.77 24.54 23.68
C GLU A 24 30.75 23.71 24.99
N LYS A 25 30.19 24.26 26.08
CA LYS A 25 30.08 23.56 27.36
C LYS A 25 28.94 22.55 27.44
N LEU A 26 27.90 22.70 26.60
CA LEU A 26 26.89 21.66 26.37
C LEU A 26 27.36 20.54 25.42
N LEU A 27 28.45 20.75 24.69
CA LEU A 27 29.05 19.75 23.78
C LEU A 27 30.10 18.86 24.45
N SER A 28 30.38 19.05 25.76
CA SER A 28 31.46 18.36 26.48
C SER A 28 31.02 17.70 27.80
N ALA A 29 29.72 17.55 28.04
CA ALA A 29 29.18 16.88 29.21
C ALA A 29 28.04 15.90 28.83
N ASP A 30 28.42 14.85 28.12
CA ASP A 30 27.92 13.47 28.28
C ASP A 30 28.63 12.61 27.23
N GLY A 31 29.84 12.22 27.60
CA GLY A 31 30.67 11.27 26.85
C GLY A 31 30.23 9.84 27.13
N ASP A 32 28.95 9.54 26.92
CA ASP A 32 28.52 8.21 26.51
C ASP A 32 27.99 8.37 25.09
N GLN A 33 28.93 8.42 24.14
CA GLN A 33 28.63 8.16 22.75
C GLN A 33 28.08 6.73 22.72
N PHE A 34 26.75 6.59 22.77
CA PHE A 34 26.09 5.47 22.13
C PHE A 34 26.47 5.57 20.65
N ILE A 35 27.61 4.98 20.30
CA ILE A 35 27.82 4.47 18.96
C ILE A 35 26.69 3.46 18.81
N SER A 36 25.55 3.91 18.29
CA SER A 36 24.63 3.02 17.62
C SER A 36 25.46 2.46 16.48
N SER A 37 26.09 1.31 16.73
CA SER A 37 26.86 0.60 15.73
C SER A 37 25.88 0.29 14.61
N ALA A 38 25.97 1.06 13.53
CA ALA A 38 25.19 0.79 12.35
C ALA A 38 25.50 -0.63 11.92
N ILE A 39 24.45 -1.36 11.56
CA ILE A 39 24.55 -2.74 11.08
C ILE A 39 24.61 -2.72 9.55
N GLY A 40 25.34 -3.67 8.98
CA GLY A 40 25.35 -3.91 7.55
C GLY A 40 24.22 -4.85 7.16
N VAL A 41 23.38 -4.44 6.23
CA VAL A 41 22.29 -5.25 5.68
C VAL A 41 22.40 -5.27 4.17
N THR A 42 22.41 -6.45 3.56
CA THR A 42 22.56 -6.61 2.11
C THR A 42 21.20 -6.82 1.45
N ILE A 43 20.92 -6.05 0.40
CA ILE A 43 19.76 -6.23 -0.47
C ILE A 43 20.25 -6.81 -1.80
N GLY A 44 19.66 -7.92 -2.22
CA GLY A 44 19.93 -8.60 -3.48
C GLY A 44 18.64 -9.06 -4.17
N GLY A 45 18.80 -9.77 -5.29
CA GLY A 45 17.67 -10.20 -6.11
C GLY A 45 17.10 -9.07 -6.98
N SER A 46 15.81 -9.14 -7.28
CA SER A 46 15.13 -8.21 -8.19
C SER A 46 14.59 -6.99 -7.43
N PHE A 47 15.50 -6.10 -7.05
CA PHE A 47 15.18 -4.81 -6.43
C PHE A 47 15.91 -3.69 -7.17
N ILE A 48 15.35 -2.48 -7.18
CA ILE A 48 15.86 -1.34 -7.95
C ILE A 48 17.36 -1.05 -7.73
N VAL A 49 17.87 -1.31 -6.52
CA VAL A 49 19.28 -1.18 -6.20
C VAL A 49 19.71 -2.31 -5.28
N THR A 50 20.85 -2.94 -5.58
CA THR A 50 21.40 -4.03 -4.77
C THR A 50 22.74 -3.61 -4.17
N GLY A 51 23.10 -4.24 -3.05
CA GLY A 51 24.32 -3.93 -2.30
C GLY A 51 24.11 -3.95 -0.79
N THR A 52 25.14 -3.56 -0.05
CA THR A 52 25.10 -3.48 1.41
C THR A 52 24.81 -2.06 1.85
N PHE A 53 23.80 -1.91 2.70
CA PHE A 53 23.31 -0.65 3.23
C PHE A 53 23.48 -0.62 4.75
N GLN A 54 23.75 0.58 5.26
CA GLN A 54 23.76 0.82 6.70
C GLN A 54 22.32 0.89 7.21
N ALA A 55 22.06 0.21 8.33
CA ALA A 55 20.80 0.25 9.05
C ALA A 55 21.04 0.43 10.56
N SER A 56 20.02 0.90 11.29
CA SER A 56 20.06 0.87 12.76
C SER A 56 19.74 -0.54 13.27
N PRO A 57 20.34 -1.01 14.39
CA PRO A 57 19.92 -2.24 15.06
C PRO A 57 18.43 -2.26 15.47
N THR A 58 17.79 -1.08 15.54
CA THR A 58 16.37 -0.93 15.85
C THR A 58 15.51 -0.66 14.61
N GLU A 59 16.10 -0.69 13.41
CA GLU A 59 15.39 -0.48 12.14
C GLU A 59 14.68 -1.79 11.74
N ARG A 60 13.48 -1.65 11.18
CA ARG A 60 12.71 -2.76 10.61
C ARG A 60 12.92 -2.84 9.11
N LEU A 61 12.64 -4.00 8.54
CA LEU A 61 12.81 -4.26 7.12
C LEU A 61 12.10 -3.22 6.23
N ASP A 62 10.81 -2.95 6.44
CA ASP A 62 10.03 -2.01 5.63
C ASP A 62 10.63 -0.59 5.66
N ASN A 63 11.19 -0.16 6.80
CA ASN A 63 11.83 1.15 6.93
C ASN A 63 13.10 1.25 6.07
N LEU A 64 13.96 0.24 6.13
CA LEU A 64 15.17 0.17 5.29
C LEU A 64 14.78 0.15 3.81
N ILE A 65 13.86 -0.73 3.42
CA ILE A 65 13.42 -0.86 2.02
C ILE A 65 12.82 0.44 1.49
N THR A 66 11.94 1.08 2.26
CA THR A 66 11.33 2.36 1.89
C THR A 66 12.38 3.46 1.72
N ARG A 67 13.36 3.53 2.63
CA ARG A 67 14.45 4.51 2.57
C ARG A 67 15.36 4.28 1.37
N VAL A 68 15.76 3.02 1.11
CA VAL A 68 16.60 2.66 -0.03
C VAL A 68 15.86 2.91 -1.34
N TYR A 69 14.60 2.49 -1.45
CA TYR A 69 13.74 2.75 -2.59
C TYR A 69 13.63 4.24 -2.91
N ASN A 70 13.27 5.07 -1.92
CA ASN A 70 13.13 6.52 -2.15
C ASN A 70 14.46 7.16 -2.55
N SER A 71 15.57 6.71 -1.96
CA SER A 71 16.91 7.19 -2.32
C SER A 71 17.30 6.80 -3.74
N ALA A 72 16.92 5.60 -4.18
CA ALA A 72 17.15 5.11 -5.53
C ALA A 72 16.23 5.78 -6.57
N LYS A 73 14.95 6.01 -6.26
CA LYS A 73 13.92 6.58 -7.15
C LYS A 73 14.20 8.04 -7.55
N LEU A 74 14.67 8.86 -6.61
CA LEU A 74 14.80 10.31 -6.82
C LEU A 74 15.69 10.70 -8.02
N PRO A 75 16.89 10.11 -8.21
CA PRO A 75 17.71 10.38 -9.40
C PRO A 75 17.01 10.07 -10.72
N TYR A 76 16.23 8.99 -10.81
CA TYR A 76 15.53 8.61 -12.04
C TYR A 76 14.45 9.61 -12.42
N LEU A 77 13.66 10.07 -11.45
CA LEU A 77 12.56 11.00 -11.73
C LEU A 77 13.03 12.43 -12.02
N SER A 78 14.15 12.85 -11.42
CA SER A 78 14.69 14.21 -11.60
C SER A 78 15.21 14.49 -13.02
N GLN A 79 15.46 13.47 -13.82
CA GLN A 79 16.02 13.58 -15.17
C GLN A 79 14.96 13.64 -16.28
N VAL A 80 13.70 13.38 -15.95
CA VAL A 80 12.63 13.26 -16.93
C VAL A 80 12.00 14.62 -17.24
N ARG A 81 11.80 14.92 -18.52
CA ARG A 81 11.29 16.21 -18.99
C ARG A 81 9.87 16.16 -19.57
N ASP A 82 9.34 14.96 -19.80
CA ASP A 82 8.04 14.70 -20.41
C ASP A 82 7.25 13.65 -19.62
N MET A 83 5.91 13.71 -19.71
CA MET A 83 5.02 12.87 -18.90
C MET A 83 5.05 11.40 -19.30
N ASP A 84 5.19 11.09 -20.60
CA ASP A 84 5.19 9.71 -21.07
C ASP A 84 6.43 8.95 -20.58
N SER A 85 7.61 9.59 -20.64
CA SER A 85 8.84 9.02 -20.09
C SER A 85 8.79 8.91 -18.57
N PHE A 86 8.10 9.84 -17.91
CA PHE A 86 7.96 9.80 -16.46
C PHE A 86 7.15 8.59 -16.04
N GLN A 87 6.04 8.33 -16.74
CA GLN A 87 5.18 7.19 -16.47
C GLN A 87 5.91 5.86 -16.67
N ARG A 88 6.59 5.67 -17.81
CA ARG A 88 7.36 4.45 -18.08
C ARG A 88 8.45 4.19 -17.05
N ILE A 89 9.20 5.22 -16.67
CA ILE A 89 10.27 5.11 -15.67
C ILE A 89 9.67 4.84 -14.30
N ASN A 90 8.56 5.47 -13.95
CA ASN A 90 7.90 5.24 -12.67
C ASN A 90 7.40 3.78 -12.57
N GLU A 91 6.82 3.25 -13.65
CA GLU A 91 6.42 1.83 -13.75
C GLU A 91 7.63 0.90 -13.58
N GLU A 92 8.74 1.13 -14.29
CA GLU A 92 9.96 0.32 -14.19
C GLU A 92 10.58 0.36 -12.78
N VAL A 93 10.56 1.53 -12.13
CA VAL A 93 11.09 1.75 -10.78
C VAL A 93 10.20 1.13 -9.71
N GLU A 94 8.88 1.12 -9.92
CA GLU A 94 7.90 0.51 -9.01
C GLU A 94 7.82 -1.00 -9.14
N ASN A 95 8.46 -1.56 -10.16
CA ASN A 95 8.39 -2.98 -10.49
C ASN A 95 9.30 -3.85 -9.60
N TYR A 96 8.95 -4.02 -8.33
CA TYR A 96 9.60 -4.97 -7.42
C TYR A 96 8.61 -5.67 -6.51
N ALA A 97 8.92 -6.92 -6.16
CA ALA A 97 8.04 -7.73 -5.32
C ALA A 97 7.95 -7.19 -3.88
N LEU A 98 6.74 -7.12 -3.35
CA LEU A 98 6.49 -6.85 -1.92
C LEU A 98 6.22 -8.13 -1.12
N ARG A 99 6.23 -9.28 -1.79
CA ARG A 99 5.84 -10.58 -1.23
C ARG A 99 6.91 -11.63 -1.56
N ASP A 100 6.86 -12.74 -0.84
CA ASP A 100 7.84 -13.84 -0.94
C ASP A 100 9.32 -13.40 -0.80
N ILE A 101 9.56 -12.28 -0.11
CA ILE A 101 10.90 -11.76 0.12
C ILE A 101 11.62 -12.69 1.10
N LYS A 102 12.84 -13.13 0.77
CA LYS A 102 13.63 -13.97 1.68
C LYS A 102 14.57 -13.11 2.50
N LEU A 103 14.49 -13.19 3.83
CA LEU A 103 15.47 -12.62 4.74
C LEU A 103 16.30 -13.75 5.33
N LYS A 104 17.60 -13.75 5.04
CA LYS A 104 18.55 -14.73 5.56
C LYS A 104 19.38 -14.09 6.66
N ARG A 105 19.30 -14.62 7.87
CA ARG A 105 20.13 -14.22 9.02
C ARG A 105 21.53 -14.82 8.90
N PHE A 106 22.50 -14.20 9.55
CA PHE A 106 23.83 -14.79 9.74
C PHE A 106 23.78 -16.16 10.45
N SER A 107 22.82 -16.36 11.35
CA SER A 107 22.59 -17.63 12.05
C SER A 107 22.22 -18.81 11.14
N GLY A 108 21.83 -18.52 9.89
CA GLY A 108 21.29 -19.50 8.95
C GLY A 108 19.76 -19.59 8.94
N GLU A 109 19.07 -18.87 9.82
CA GLU A 109 17.61 -18.73 9.77
C GLU A 109 17.17 -18.04 8.47
N VAL A 110 16.10 -18.54 7.86
CA VAL A 110 15.50 -17.95 6.65
C VAL A 110 14.03 -17.64 6.93
N LEU A 111 13.69 -16.36 6.87
CA LEU A 111 12.32 -15.88 6.99
C LEU A 111 11.75 -15.60 5.60
N THR A 112 10.48 -15.94 5.40
CA THR A 112 9.71 -15.49 4.24
C THR A 112 8.86 -14.31 4.66
N ILE A 113 9.05 -13.17 4.00
CA ILE A 113 8.49 -11.89 4.37
C ILE A 113 7.45 -11.44 3.35
N ASP A 114 6.35 -10.86 3.85
CA ASP A 114 5.25 -10.33 3.04
C ASP A 114 4.97 -8.87 3.47
N LEU A 115 5.76 -7.95 2.90
CA LEU A 115 5.62 -6.52 3.20
C LEU A 115 4.27 -5.97 2.74
N LEU A 116 3.61 -6.58 1.75
CA LEU A 116 2.24 -6.22 1.38
C LEU A 116 1.27 -6.54 2.53
N LYS A 117 1.31 -7.76 3.08
CA LYS A 117 0.49 -8.12 4.27
C LYS A 117 0.80 -7.21 5.45
N PHE A 118 2.07 -6.88 5.71
CA PHE A 118 2.43 -5.90 6.74
C PHE A 118 1.76 -4.55 6.51
N ARG A 119 1.86 -3.98 5.30
CA ARG A 119 1.29 -2.67 4.97
C ARG A 119 -0.23 -2.66 5.03
N MET A 120 -0.88 -3.80 4.78
CA MET A 120 -2.34 -3.95 4.85
C MET A 120 -2.87 -4.17 6.26
N THR A 121 -2.13 -4.91 7.10
CA THR A 121 -2.65 -5.42 8.39
C THR A 121 -1.96 -4.82 9.62
N GLY A 122 -0.78 -4.24 9.46
CA GLY A 122 0.10 -3.86 10.55
C GLY A 122 0.74 -5.05 11.29
N ASP A 123 0.62 -6.28 10.78
CA ASP A 123 1.20 -7.46 11.41
C ASP A 123 2.72 -7.48 11.29
N PHE A 124 3.40 -7.16 12.40
CA PHE A 124 4.86 -7.07 12.47
C PHE A 124 5.58 -8.41 12.29
N LYS A 125 4.89 -9.56 12.25
CA LYS A 125 5.52 -10.82 11.84
C LYS A 125 6.08 -10.75 10.42
N HIS A 126 5.47 -9.90 9.58
CA HIS A 126 5.88 -9.65 8.21
C HIS A 126 6.81 -8.44 8.07
N ASN A 127 7.27 -7.84 9.17
CA ASN A 127 8.20 -6.72 9.13
C ASN A 127 9.19 -6.81 10.29
N PRO A 128 10.09 -7.81 10.30
CA PRO A 128 11.01 -8.06 11.41
C PRO A 128 12.02 -6.92 11.59
N TYR A 129 12.63 -6.87 12.78
CA TYR A 129 13.82 -6.06 13.01
C TYR A 129 15.01 -6.62 12.24
N LEU A 130 15.86 -5.72 11.76
CA LEU A 130 17.08 -6.05 11.05
C LEU A 130 18.19 -6.45 12.03
N GLU A 131 18.99 -7.41 11.61
CA GLU A 131 20.20 -7.86 12.31
C GLU A 131 21.42 -7.62 11.43
N ASN A 132 22.60 -7.58 12.07
CA ASN A 132 23.84 -7.44 11.32
C ASN A 132 24.05 -8.63 10.38
N ASP A 133 24.50 -8.32 9.17
CA ASP A 133 24.75 -9.27 8.08
C ASP A 133 23.48 -9.97 7.55
N ASP A 134 22.30 -9.40 7.80
CA ASP A 134 21.08 -9.82 7.11
C ASP A 134 21.25 -9.72 5.59
N VAL A 135 20.78 -10.73 4.87
CA VAL A 135 20.68 -10.73 3.42
C VAL A 135 19.22 -10.84 3.01
N ILE A 136 18.69 -9.75 2.46
CA ILE A 136 17.33 -9.62 1.94
C ILE A 136 17.38 -9.90 0.44
N ILE A 137 16.60 -10.87 -0.02
CA ILE A 137 16.56 -11.29 -1.42
C ILE A 137 15.14 -11.10 -1.93
N PHE A 138 14.99 -10.16 -2.87
CA PHE A 138 13.74 -9.94 -3.58
C PHE A 138 13.58 -10.98 -4.69
N PRO A 139 12.44 -11.70 -4.75
CA PRO A 139 12.17 -12.61 -5.85
C PRO A 139 11.97 -11.83 -7.15
N ALA A 140 12.11 -12.53 -8.28
CA ALA A 140 11.65 -11.97 -9.54
C ALA A 140 10.15 -11.69 -9.45
N TYR A 141 9.75 -10.52 -9.94
CA TYR A 141 8.35 -10.17 -10.02
C TYR A 141 7.81 -10.66 -11.36
N ASP A 142 6.85 -11.58 -11.30
CA ASP A 142 6.26 -12.25 -12.45
C ASP A 142 4.74 -12.06 -12.40
N GLU A 143 4.27 -11.02 -13.10
CA GLU A 143 2.85 -10.73 -13.24
C GLU A 143 2.17 -11.61 -14.30
N GLU A 144 2.93 -12.27 -15.18
CA GLU A 144 2.36 -13.03 -16.30
C GLU A 144 1.93 -14.43 -15.88
N THR A 145 2.71 -15.08 -15.01
CA THR A 145 2.46 -16.48 -14.64
C THR A 145 2.26 -16.72 -13.16
N ASN A 146 2.74 -15.82 -12.29
CA ASN A 146 2.64 -15.97 -10.83
C ASN A 146 1.74 -14.90 -10.20
N PHE A 147 0.49 -14.88 -10.62
CA PHE A 147 -0.50 -13.90 -10.17
C PHE A 147 -1.80 -14.55 -9.68
N VAL A 148 -2.60 -13.79 -8.95
CA VAL A 148 -4.03 -14.02 -8.77
C VAL A 148 -4.74 -12.72 -9.12
N GLU A 149 -5.86 -12.83 -9.84
CA GLU A 149 -6.72 -11.68 -10.15
C GLU A 149 -8.02 -11.80 -9.36
N ILE A 150 -8.47 -10.71 -8.73
CA ILE A 150 -9.75 -10.63 -8.04
C ILE A 150 -10.61 -9.51 -8.62
N SER A 151 -11.89 -9.78 -8.81
CA SER A 151 -12.85 -8.87 -9.42
C SER A 151 -14.22 -8.94 -8.74
N GLY A 152 -15.12 -8.03 -9.12
CA GLY A 152 -16.50 -8.03 -8.67
C GLY A 152 -16.72 -7.11 -7.47
N ALA A 153 -17.35 -7.62 -6.41
CA ALA A 153 -17.79 -6.82 -5.27
C ALA A 153 -16.67 -6.51 -4.26
N ILE A 154 -15.64 -5.79 -4.70
CA ILE A 154 -14.45 -5.46 -3.92
C ILE A 154 -14.23 -3.94 -3.82
N ASN A 155 -13.41 -3.49 -2.86
CA ASN A 155 -13.21 -2.07 -2.54
C ASN A 155 -12.15 -1.36 -3.40
N VAL A 156 -11.29 -2.12 -4.08
CA VAL A 156 -10.29 -1.60 -5.03
C VAL A 156 -10.86 -1.51 -6.45
N GLU A 157 -10.09 -0.92 -7.35
CA GLU A 157 -10.39 -0.98 -8.78
C GLU A 157 -10.46 -2.44 -9.22
N SER A 158 -11.57 -2.83 -9.85
CA SER A 158 -11.84 -4.20 -10.29
C SER A 158 -11.69 -4.29 -11.81
N PRO A 159 -10.86 -5.20 -12.36
CA PRO A 159 -10.09 -6.23 -11.66
C PRO A 159 -8.83 -5.70 -10.96
N TYR A 160 -8.39 -6.42 -9.92
CA TYR A 160 -7.15 -6.18 -9.20
C TYR A 160 -6.28 -7.43 -9.22
N THR A 161 -5.00 -7.27 -9.60
CA THR A 161 -4.03 -8.35 -9.72
C THR A 161 -2.94 -8.21 -8.67
N PHE A 162 -2.52 -9.33 -8.10
CA PHE A 162 -1.42 -9.38 -7.15
C PHE A 162 -0.58 -10.64 -7.33
N GLN A 163 0.68 -10.59 -6.92
CA GLN A 163 1.59 -11.74 -6.96
C GLN A 163 1.10 -12.86 -6.06
N PHE A 164 0.99 -14.08 -6.60
CA PHE A 164 0.67 -15.28 -5.82
C PHE A 164 1.86 -15.70 -4.95
N VAL A 165 1.57 -16.11 -3.71
CA VAL A 165 2.52 -16.79 -2.84
C VAL A 165 1.88 -18.10 -2.37
N GLU A 166 2.66 -19.18 -2.38
CA GLU A 166 2.20 -20.50 -1.95
C GLU A 166 1.52 -20.45 -0.57
N GLY A 167 0.32 -21.02 -0.49
CA GLY A 167 -0.53 -20.99 0.71
C GLY A 167 -1.45 -19.77 0.82
N ASP A 168 -1.48 -18.87 -0.18
CA ASP A 168 -2.50 -17.82 -0.25
C ASP A 168 -3.91 -18.40 -0.35
N LYS A 169 -4.84 -17.76 0.34
CA LYS A 169 -6.26 -18.15 0.40
C LYS A 169 -7.18 -17.08 -0.14
N LEU A 170 -8.45 -17.42 -0.33
CA LEU A 170 -9.49 -16.48 -0.73
C LEU A 170 -9.57 -15.26 0.22
N SER A 171 -9.35 -15.44 1.52
CA SER A 171 -9.26 -14.34 2.48
C SER A 171 -8.10 -13.38 2.22
N ASP A 172 -6.95 -13.87 1.74
CA ASP A 172 -5.82 -13.03 1.34
C ASP A 172 -6.16 -12.20 0.10
N ALA A 173 -6.79 -12.82 -0.90
CA ALA A 173 -7.25 -12.09 -2.09
C ALA A 173 -8.24 -10.97 -1.71
N ILE A 174 -9.18 -11.26 -0.82
CA ILE A 174 -10.14 -10.27 -0.29
C ILE A 174 -9.42 -9.19 0.53
N LEU A 175 -8.41 -9.55 1.33
CA LEU A 175 -7.60 -8.60 2.09
C LEU A 175 -6.90 -7.61 1.15
N PHE A 176 -6.23 -8.09 0.10
CA PHE A 176 -5.54 -7.23 -0.86
C PHE A 176 -6.50 -6.39 -1.69
N ALA A 177 -7.72 -6.89 -1.91
CA ALA A 177 -8.82 -6.14 -2.50
C ALA A 177 -9.48 -5.13 -1.53
N GLN A 178 -8.87 -4.90 -0.36
CA GLN A 178 -9.33 -4.01 0.71
C GLN A 178 -10.73 -4.38 1.26
N GLY A 179 -11.09 -5.65 1.17
CA GLY A 179 -12.37 -6.17 1.59
C GLY A 179 -13.48 -6.10 0.53
N ILE A 180 -14.64 -6.62 0.92
CA ILE A 180 -15.84 -6.62 0.09
C ILE A 180 -16.50 -5.25 0.13
N ASN A 181 -16.94 -4.77 -1.02
CA ASN A 181 -17.60 -3.49 -1.13
C ASN A 181 -19.02 -3.53 -0.55
N THR A 182 -19.24 -2.68 0.47
CA THR A 182 -20.48 -2.62 1.26
C THR A 182 -21.69 -2.10 0.48
N ALA A 183 -21.49 -1.51 -0.71
CA ALA A 183 -22.57 -1.18 -1.63
C ALA A 183 -23.28 -2.41 -2.19
N TYR A 184 -22.61 -3.57 -2.17
CA TYR A 184 -23.18 -4.84 -2.56
C TYR A 184 -23.79 -5.56 -1.36
N GLU A 185 -25.01 -6.07 -1.54
CA GLU A 185 -25.72 -6.81 -0.51
C GLU A 185 -25.58 -8.31 -0.71
N ARG A 186 -25.54 -9.06 0.41
CA ARG A 186 -25.56 -10.53 0.42
C ARG A 186 -24.45 -11.16 -0.42
N VAL A 187 -23.23 -10.64 -0.27
CA VAL A 187 -22.02 -11.19 -0.88
C VAL A 187 -21.50 -12.33 -0.01
N ASP A 188 -21.76 -13.57 -0.41
CA ASP A 188 -21.42 -14.78 0.35
C ASP A 188 -20.65 -15.83 -0.45
N SER A 189 -20.46 -15.60 -1.74
CA SER A 189 -19.90 -16.58 -2.69
C SER A 189 -18.91 -15.95 -3.65
N ALA A 190 -17.98 -16.78 -4.12
CA ALA A 190 -17.00 -16.44 -5.14
C ALA A 190 -16.98 -17.54 -6.21
N GLU A 191 -16.78 -17.14 -7.46
CA GLU A 191 -16.42 -18.04 -8.54
C GLU A 191 -14.91 -17.94 -8.76
N ILE A 192 -14.21 -19.06 -8.74
CA ILE A 192 -12.79 -19.16 -9.07
C ILE A 192 -12.69 -19.83 -10.42
N SER A 193 -12.07 -19.15 -11.38
CA SER A 193 -11.76 -19.70 -12.71
C SER A 193 -10.29 -20.07 -12.76
N ARG A 194 -10.01 -21.36 -12.89
CA ARG A 194 -8.66 -21.94 -12.87
C ARG A 194 -8.33 -22.54 -14.22
N LEU A 195 -7.25 -22.06 -14.84
CA LEU A 195 -6.79 -22.57 -16.12
C LEU A 195 -5.87 -23.77 -15.91
N SER A 196 -5.99 -24.82 -16.72
CA SER A 196 -5.04 -25.93 -16.72
C SER A 196 -3.65 -25.44 -17.09
N TYR A 197 -2.62 -26.15 -16.63
CA TYR A 197 -1.22 -25.85 -16.92
C TYR A 197 -0.93 -25.66 -18.43
N ASP A 198 -1.61 -26.40 -19.31
CA ASP A 198 -1.45 -26.30 -20.76
C ASP A 198 -2.32 -25.23 -21.43
N GLY A 199 -3.11 -24.49 -20.63
CA GLY A 199 -3.95 -23.39 -21.08
C GLY A 199 -5.23 -23.79 -21.82
N LYS A 200 -5.54 -25.09 -21.92
CA LYS A 200 -6.61 -25.57 -22.82
C LYS A 200 -7.97 -25.74 -22.16
N THR A 201 -8.00 -25.90 -20.84
CA THR A 201 -9.23 -26.12 -20.09
C THR A 201 -9.33 -25.16 -18.94
N GLU A 202 -10.54 -24.71 -18.64
CA GLU A 202 -10.85 -23.85 -17.51
C GLU A 202 -11.84 -24.57 -16.61
N GLU A 203 -11.48 -24.73 -15.33
CA GLU A 203 -12.37 -25.18 -14.28
C GLU A 203 -13.00 -23.97 -13.61
N LYS A 204 -14.32 -24.04 -13.33
CA LYS A 204 -15.03 -23.03 -12.57
C LYS A 204 -15.51 -23.61 -11.25
N ILE A 205 -14.97 -23.08 -10.16
CA ILE A 205 -15.18 -23.56 -8.81
C ILE A 205 -16.02 -22.52 -8.08
N LEU A 206 -17.24 -22.90 -7.70
CA LEU A 206 -18.11 -22.05 -6.89
C LEU A 206 -17.89 -22.35 -5.41
N VAL A 207 -17.42 -21.36 -4.66
CA VAL A 207 -17.09 -21.49 -3.23
C VAL A 207 -17.86 -20.48 -2.40
N LYS A 208 -18.10 -20.81 -1.13
CA LYS A 208 -18.53 -19.78 -0.17
C LYS A 208 -17.29 -19.04 0.31
N ILE A 209 -17.43 -17.74 0.52
CA ILE A 209 -16.34 -16.91 1.06
C ILE A 209 -15.90 -17.41 2.43
N SER A 210 -16.83 -17.96 3.23
CA SER A 210 -16.55 -18.55 4.55
C SER A 210 -15.65 -19.78 4.52
N ASP A 211 -15.52 -20.45 3.37
CA ASP A 211 -14.78 -21.70 3.27
C ASP A 211 -13.26 -21.45 3.11
N ASP A 212 -12.87 -20.19 2.85
CA ASP A 212 -11.48 -19.73 2.75
C ASP A 212 -10.59 -20.61 1.87
N TYR A 213 -11.05 -20.79 0.64
CA TYR A 213 -10.50 -21.71 -0.35
C TYR A 213 -9.02 -21.42 -0.66
N ASP A 214 -8.23 -22.48 -0.85
CA ASP A 214 -6.82 -22.41 -1.24
C ASP A 214 -6.67 -21.97 -2.71
N LEU A 215 -5.84 -20.96 -2.94
CA LEU A 215 -5.62 -20.41 -4.28
C LEU A 215 -4.39 -21.04 -4.92
N GLU A 216 -4.36 -20.97 -6.25
CA GLU A 216 -3.22 -21.35 -7.07
C GLU A 216 -2.82 -20.20 -8.00
N ALA A 217 -1.55 -20.20 -8.42
CA ALA A 217 -1.07 -19.26 -9.42
C ALA A 217 -1.93 -19.32 -10.71
N GLY A 218 -2.33 -18.15 -11.19
CA GLY A 218 -3.18 -17.97 -12.36
C GLY A 218 -4.69 -17.97 -12.09
N ASP A 219 -5.12 -18.17 -10.83
CA ASP A 219 -6.54 -18.12 -10.47
C ASP A 219 -7.14 -16.73 -10.74
N ARG A 220 -8.34 -16.74 -11.34
CA ARG A 220 -9.19 -15.55 -11.51
C ARG A 220 -10.42 -15.67 -10.65
N ILE A 221 -10.54 -14.79 -9.67
CA ILE A 221 -11.60 -14.79 -8.65
C ILE A 221 -12.61 -13.71 -9.01
N ARG A 222 -13.89 -14.08 -8.97
CA ARG A 222 -15.00 -13.14 -9.06
C ARG A 222 -15.85 -13.22 -7.80
N ILE A 223 -15.81 -12.17 -6.99
CA ILE A 223 -16.69 -12.02 -5.83
C ILE A 223 -18.11 -11.72 -6.33
N LEU A 224 -19.03 -12.65 -6.07
CA LEU A 224 -20.38 -12.60 -6.60
C LEU A 224 -21.26 -11.70 -5.75
N ALA A 225 -21.79 -10.65 -6.36
CA ALA A 225 -22.88 -9.86 -5.79
C ALA A 225 -24.20 -10.20 -6.46
N LYS A 226 -25.26 -10.31 -5.66
CA LYS A 226 -26.62 -10.31 -6.19
C LYS A 226 -26.92 -8.93 -6.73
N THR A 227 -27.55 -8.87 -7.89
CA THR A 227 -28.06 -7.61 -8.44
C THR A 227 -29.06 -7.04 -7.43
N THR A 228 -28.79 -5.85 -6.91
CA THR A 228 -29.74 -5.19 -6.01
C THR A 228 -30.92 -4.65 -6.81
N ASP A 229 -32.13 -4.96 -6.36
CA ASP A 229 -33.35 -4.32 -6.84
C ASP A 229 -33.56 -2.94 -6.19
N LYS A 230 -32.63 -2.44 -5.35
CA LYS A 230 -32.70 -1.07 -4.81
C LYS A 230 -32.32 -0.03 -5.87
N LYS A 231 -33.16 0.13 -6.89
CA LYS A 231 -33.05 1.17 -7.91
C LYS A 231 -33.99 2.32 -7.57
N ALA A 232 -33.68 3.51 -8.08
CA ALA A 232 -34.56 4.67 -7.98
C ALA A 232 -35.73 4.53 -8.98
N TYR A 233 -36.62 3.57 -8.75
CA TYR A 233 -37.82 3.45 -9.55
C TYR A 233 -38.68 4.69 -9.33
N SER A 234 -39.13 5.30 -10.42
CA SER A 234 -40.00 6.46 -10.37
C SER A 234 -40.90 6.50 -11.59
N VAL A 235 -42.01 7.18 -11.44
CA VAL A 235 -42.90 7.55 -12.54
C VAL A 235 -43.06 9.06 -12.55
N GLU A 236 -43.25 9.63 -13.73
CA GLU A 236 -43.53 11.05 -13.90
C GLU A 236 -45.04 11.24 -14.10
N VAL A 237 -45.66 12.02 -13.21
CA VAL A 237 -47.08 12.35 -13.30
C VAL A 237 -47.24 13.78 -13.80
N ARG A 238 -48.07 13.97 -14.83
CA ARG A 238 -48.40 15.27 -15.43
C ARG A 238 -49.90 15.38 -15.70
N GLY A 239 -50.43 16.59 -15.66
CA GLY A 239 -51.82 16.90 -16.00
C GLY A 239 -52.65 17.35 -14.80
N GLU A 240 -53.97 17.17 -14.85
CA GLU A 240 -54.90 17.56 -13.80
C GLU A 240 -54.91 16.52 -12.66
N VAL A 241 -53.84 16.53 -11.86
CA VAL A 241 -53.63 15.63 -10.72
C VAL A 241 -53.34 16.41 -9.44
N ASN A 242 -53.54 15.79 -8.28
CA ASN A 242 -53.28 16.44 -7.00
C ASN A 242 -51.80 16.78 -6.79
N LYS A 243 -50.88 15.96 -7.34
CA LYS A 243 -49.45 16.17 -7.19
C LYS A 243 -48.71 15.75 -8.47
N GLU A 244 -48.28 16.74 -9.23
CA GLU A 244 -47.44 16.53 -10.41
C GLU A 244 -45.96 16.30 -10.03
N GLY A 245 -45.21 15.73 -10.96
CA GLY A 245 -43.76 15.54 -10.87
C GLY A 245 -43.31 14.09 -10.75
N ILE A 246 -42.04 13.92 -10.37
CA ILE A 246 -41.42 12.60 -10.20
C ILE A 246 -41.86 12.03 -8.85
N ILE A 247 -42.55 10.88 -8.90
CA ILE A 247 -42.95 10.12 -7.72
C ILE A 247 -42.14 8.83 -7.69
N TYR A 248 -41.38 8.62 -6.61
CA TYR A 248 -40.62 7.40 -6.38
C TYR A 248 -41.56 6.24 -6.04
N ILE A 249 -41.31 5.08 -6.65
CA ILE A 249 -42.15 3.89 -6.53
C ILE A 249 -41.34 2.68 -6.08
N THR A 250 -42.04 1.64 -5.65
CA THR A 250 -41.47 0.33 -5.36
C THR A 250 -41.66 -0.61 -6.54
N LYS A 251 -40.67 -1.45 -6.82
CA LYS A 251 -40.76 -2.50 -7.85
C LYS A 251 -41.94 -3.42 -7.52
N ASP A 252 -42.81 -3.65 -8.50
CA ASP A 252 -43.92 -4.61 -8.47
C ASP A 252 -45.03 -4.38 -7.41
N ASN A 253 -44.97 -3.32 -6.59
CA ASN A 253 -45.94 -3.10 -5.51
C ASN A 253 -46.68 -1.76 -5.58
N THR A 254 -46.08 -0.70 -6.14
CA THR A 254 -46.79 0.59 -6.25
C THR A 254 -47.81 0.57 -7.37
N THR A 255 -49.07 0.91 -7.04
CA THR A 255 -50.17 0.92 -8.01
C THR A 255 -50.37 2.32 -8.60
N VAL A 256 -51.00 2.41 -9.77
CA VAL A 256 -51.35 3.71 -10.38
C VAL A 256 -52.18 4.57 -9.42
N ALA A 257 -53.12 3.98 -8.68
CA ALA A 257 -53.99 4.69 -7.74
C ALA A 257 -53.26 5.30 -6.53
N GLU A 258 -52.03 4.86 -6.22
CA GLU A 258 -51.19 5.46 -5.18
C GLU A 258 -50.39 6.66 -5.70
N VAL A 259 -50.28 6.80 -7.03
CA VAL A 259 -49.44 7.79 -7.70
C VAL A 259 -50.28 8.99 -8.20
N ILE A 260 -51.55 8.79 -8.56
CA ILE A 260 -52.47 9.85 -9.03
C ILE A 260 -53.54 10.19 -7.98
#